data_AF-A0A3D9CPG4-F1
#
_entry.id   AF-A0A3D9CPG4-F1
#
_cell.length_a   1.000
_cell.length_b   1.000
_cell.length_c   1.000
_cell.angle_alpha   90.00
_cell.angle_beta   90.00
_cell.angle_gamma   90.00
#
_symmetry.space_group_name_H-M   'P 1'
#
loop_
_entity.id
_entity.type
_entity.pdbx_description
1 polymer ?
#
loop_
_entity_poly.entity_id
_entity_poly.type
_entity_poly.pdbx_seq_one_letter_code
_entity_poly.pdbx_strand_id
1 'polypeptide(L)'
;MKIIFEKYNPDWRIQFESIQNELNGTIGCLNPQIEHIGSTSVEGLSAKPIIDIMIGVKDEKELDKVPSLLAGKEYIYYEKYNEDMPYRRFFIKLNTFLNQQK
;
A
#
# COMPACT_ATOMS: atom_id res chain seq x y z
N MET A 1 -11.20 -0.44 -21.01
CA MET A 1 -9.95 -0.31 -20.23
C MET A 1 -9.20 -1.63 -20.31
N LYS A 2 -8.00 -1.67 -20.89
CA LYS A 2 -7.22 -2.91 -21.00
C LYS A 2 -6.44 -3.09 -19.70
N ILE A 3 -6.79 -4.11 -18.91
CA ILE A 3 -6.09 -4.39 -17.66
C ILE A 3 -4.93 -5.31 -17.99
N ILE A 4 -3.71 -4.82 -17.78
CA ILE A 4 -2.48 -5.56 -18.05
C ILE A 4 -2.25 -6.53 -16.88
N PHE A 5 -2.18 -7.81 -17.20
CA PHE A 5 -1.69 -8.86 -16.31
C PHE A 5 -0.29 -9.27 -16.77
N GLU A 6 0.61 -9.47 -15.83
CA GLU A 6 1.94 -10.00 -16.08
C GLU A 6 2.16 -11.30 -15.30
N LYS A 7 3.13 -12.10 -15.76
CA LYS A 7 3.60 -13.26 -14.99
C LYS A 7 4.21 -12.77 -13.68
N TYR A 8 4.26 -13.65 -12.69
CA TYR A 8 4.92 -13.34 -11.41
C TYR A 8 6.26 -12.64 -11.63
N ASN A 9 6.44 -11.50 -10.97
CA ASN A 9 7.64 -10.71 -11.02
C ASN A 9 8.27 -10.66 -9.60
N PRO A 10 9.49 -11.18 -9.40
CA PRO A 10 10.15 -11.14 -8.09
C PRO A 10 10.39 -9.71 -7.59
N ASP A 11 10.42 -8.71 -8.47
CA ASP A 11 10.57 -7.29 -8.10
C ASP A 11 9.39 -6.80 -7.25
N TRP A 12 8.21 -7.44 -7.30
CA TRP A 12 7.09 -7.07 -6.45
C TRP A 12 7.41 -7.19 -4.95
N ARG A 13 8.21 -8.20 -4.58
CA ARG A 13 8.68 -8.35 -3.20
C ARG A 13 9.61 -7.22 -2.80
N ILE A 14 10.53 -6.85 -3.68
CA ILE A 14 11.48 -5.74 -3.46
C ILE A 14 10.73 -4.41 -3.33
N GLN A 15 9.73 -4.18 -4.19
CA GLN A 15 8.87 -3.00 -4.13
C GLN A 15 8.09 -2.94 -2.82
N PHE A 16 7.50 -4.06 -2.39
CA PHE A 16 6.85 -4.15 -1.08
C PHE A 16 7.80 -3.82 0.06
N GLU A 17 8.99 -4.44 0.12
CA GLU A 17 9.98 -4.20 1.17
C GLU A 17 10.42 -2.72 1.22
N SER A 18 10.57 -2.08 0.06
CA SER A 18 10.85 -0.64 -0.03
C SER A 18 9.71 0.20 0.57
N ILE A 19 8.46 -0.10 0.22
CA ILE A 19 7.29 0.63 0.75
C ILE A 19 7.11 0.36 2.24
N GLN A 20 7.35 -0.86 2.70
CA GLN A 20 7.31 -1.23 4.12
C GLN A 20 8.31 -0.40 4.93
N ASN A 21 9.53 -0.22 4.43
CA ASN A 21 10.54 0.62 5.08
C ASN A 21 10.13 2.10 5.12
N GLU A 22 9.55 2.63 4.03
CA GLU A 22 9.00 3.99 4.00
C GLU A 22 7.87 4.18 5.04
N LEU A 23 6.94 3.23 5.09
CA LEU A 23 5.83 3.23 6.04
C LEU A 23 6.34 3.14 7.48
N ASN A 24 7.30 2.27 7.77
CA ASN A 24 7.93 2.18 9.09
C ASN A 24 8.58 3.51 9.50
N GLY A 25 9.24 4.21 8.58
CA GLY A 25 9.81 5.53 8.85
C GLY A 25 8.76 6.63 9.12
N THR A 26 7.53 6.45 8.62
CA THR A 26 6.48 7.49 8.68
C THR A 26 5.47 7.25 9.80
N ILE A 27 4.97 6.02 9.92
CA ILE A 27 3.95 5.62 10.89
C ILE A 27 4.48 4.64 11.94
N GLY A 28 5.79 4.42 12.01
CA GLY A 28 6.41 3.49 12.96
C GLY A 28 6.14 3.81 14.44
N CYS A 29 5.80 5.07 14.77
CA CYS A 29 5.39 5.46 16.12
C CYS A 29 4.11 4.74 16.60
N LEU A 30 3.30 4.21 15.67
CA LEU A 30 2.10 3.43 15.96
C LEU A 30 2.39 1.93 16.20
N ASN A 31 3.66 1.51 16.05
CA ASN A 31 4.09 0.11 16.02
C ASN A 31 3.21 -0.77 15.10
N PRO A 32 3.07 -0.41 13.81
CA PRO A 32 2.16 -1.09 12.90
C PRO A 32 2.67 -2.48 12.50
N GLN A 33 1.74 -3.39 12.23
CA GLN A 33 2.01 -4.64 11.52
C GLN A 33 1.77 -4.41 10.03
N ILE A 34 2.79 -4.58 9.19
CA ILE A 34 2.72 -4.29 7.76
C ILE A 34 2.93 -5.57 6.95
N GLU A 35 1.94 -5.96 6.16
CA GLU A 35 1.95 -7.21 5.39
C GLU A 35 1.71 -6.98 3.90
N HIS A 36 2.41 -7.77 3.08
CA HIS A 36 2.18 -7.84 1.63
C HIS A 36 1.00 -8.78 1.38
N ILE A 37 -0.10 -8.23 0.88
CA ILE A 37 -1.30 -8.99 0.57
C ILE A 37 -1.61 -8.93 -0.93
N GLY A 38 -2.71 -9.55 -1.34
CA GLY A 38 -3.13 -9.56 -2.74
C GLY A 38 -2.32 -10.53 -3.60
N SER A 39 -2.57 -10.49 -4.92
CA SER A 39 -1.98 -11.49 -5.82
C SER A 39 -0.48 -11.31 -6.04
N THR A 40 0.05 -10.09 -5.89
CA THR A 40 1.49 -9.82 -6.06
C THR A 40 2.35 -10.34 -4.92
N SER A 41 1.76 -10.74 -3.79
CA SER A 41 2.48 -11.38 -2.68
C SER A 41 2.62 -12.89 -2.83
N VAL A 42 1.97 -13.50 -3.83
CA VAL A 42 1.98 -14.94 -4.06
C VAL A 42 2.99 -15.30 -5.14
N GLU A 43 4.07 -15.97 -4.75
CA GLU A 43 5.11 -16.43 -5.68
C GLU A 43 4.51 -17.34 -6.78
N GLY A 44 4.90 -17.08 -8.03
CA GLY A 44 4.43 -17.83 -9.20
C GLY A 44 3.04 -17.45 -9.73
N LEU A 45 2.29 -16.57 -9.04
CA LEU A 45 0.96 -16.13 -9.48
C LEU A 45 1.04 -14.93 -10.44
N SER A 46 0.39 -15.04 -11.60
CA SER A 46 0.20 -13.90 -12.51
C SER A 46 -0.79 -12.89 -11.92
N ALA A 47 -0.46 -11.60 -11.99
CA ALA A 47 -1.23 -10.55 -11.35
C ALA A 47 -1.17 -9.23 -12.13
N LYS A 48 -1.95 -8.26 -11.69
CA LYS A 48 -1.74 -6.86 -12.06
C LYS A 48 -0.55 -6.34 -11.24
N PRO A 49 0.33 -5.48 -11.80
CA PRO A 49 1.49 -4.94 -11.08
C PRO A 49 1.07 -3.85 -10.08
N ILE A 50 0.29 -4.25 -9.07
CA ILE A 50 -0.18 -3.41 -7.97
C ILE A 50 0.22 -4.09 -6.67
N ILE A 51 0.93 -3.36 -5.81
CA ILE A 51 1.34 -3.85 -4.50
C ILE A 51 0.25 -3.51 -3.49
N ASP A 52 -0.50 -4.52 -3.05
CA ASP A 52 -1.50 -4.38 -2.00
C ASP A 52 -0.86 -4.57 -0.62
N ILE A 53 -1.08 -3.61 0.28
CA ILE A 53 -0.47 -3.60 1.61
C ILE A 53 -1.56 -3.52 2.66
N MET A 54 -1.48 -4.41 3.65
CA MET A 54 -2.31 -4.35 4.84
C MET A 54 -1.49 -3.79 6.00
N ILE A 55 -2.06 -2.81 6.70
CA ILE A 55 -1.45 -2.19 7.86
C ILE A 55 -2.39 -2.38 9.05
N GLY A 56 -1.98 -3.20 10.00
CA GLY A 56 -2.65 -3.39 11.28
C GLY A 56 -2.11 -2.40 12.30
N VAL A 57 -3.01 -1.72 13.02
CA VAL A 57 -2.70 -0.88 14.17
C VAL A 57 -3.47 -1.39 15.39
N LYS A 58 -3.10 -0.90 16.58
CA LYS A 58 -3.61 -1.40 17.85
C LYS A 58 -5.14 -1.28 17.99
N ASP A 59 -5.68 -0.13 17.62
CA ASP A 59 -7.10 0.20 17.80
C ASP A 59 -7.53 1.34 16.87
N GLU A 60 -8.82 1.65 16.87
CA GLU A 60 -9.44 2.69 16.04
C GLU A 60 -8.86 4.09 16.29
N LYS A 61 -8.40 4.39 17.51
CA LYS A 61 -7.80 5.71 17.81
C LYS A 61 -6.46 5.87 17.13
N GLU A 62 -5.66 4.80 17.06
CA GLU A 62 -4.42 4.81 16.29
C GLU A 62 -4.70 4.82 14.78
N LEU A 63 -5.76 4.12 14.33
CA LEU A 63 -6.20 4.12 12.94
C LEU A 63 -6.52 5.54 12.43
N ASP A 64 -7.18 6.35 13.25
CA ASP A 64 -7.54 7.74 12.93
C ASP A 64 -6.35 8.69 12.83
N LYS A 65 -5.20 8.32 13.40
CA LYS A 65 -3.96 9.11 13.26
C LYS A 65 -3.28 8.89 11.92
N VAL A 66 -3.47 7.72 11.29
CA VAL A 66 -2.76 7.32 10.06
C VAL A 66 -2.92 8.35 8.93
N PRO A 67 -4.12 8.86 8.60
CA PRO A 67 -4.27 9.87 7.55
C PRO A 67 -3.42 11.12 7.77
N SER A 68 -3.34 11.61 9.02
CA SER A 68 -2.57 12.79 9.37
C SER A 68 -1.05 12.56 9.26
N LEU A 69 -0.58 11.36 9.62
CA LEU A 69 0.84 11.00 9.55
C LEU A 69 1.30 10.78 8.11
N LEU A 70 0.41 10.31 7.23
CA LEU A 70 0.68 10.16 5.80
C LEU A 70 0.35 11.41 4.97
N ALA A 71 -0.23 12.46 5.58
CA ALA A 71 -0.58 13.70 4.89
C ALA A 71 0.66 14.41 4.32
N GLY A 72 0.54 14.95 3.11
CA GLY A 72 1.64 15.64 2.42
C GLY A 72 2.71 14.71 1.83
N LYS A 73 2.48 13.39 1.86
CA LYS A 73 3.26 12.38 1.13
C LYS A 73 2.57 12.03 -0.20
N GLU A 74 3.12 11.07 -0.92
CA GLU A 74 2.57 10.55 -2.19
C GLU A 74 1.31 9.67 -2.00
N TYR A 75 0.77 9.60 -0.79
CA TYR A 75 -0.42 8.81 -0.45
C TYR A 75 -1.69 9.66 -0.58
N ILE A 76 -2.60 9.21 -1.44
CA ILE A 76 -3.94 9.76 -1.58
C ILE A 76 -4.88 8.99 -0.65
N TYR A 77 -5.49 9.71 0.29
CA TYR A 77 -6.45 9.15 1.24
C TYR A 77 -7.89 9.27 0.72
N TYR A 78 -8.63 8.17 0.71
CA TYR A 78 -10.04 8.14 0.31
C TYR A 78 -10.95 8.00 1.52
N GLU A 79 -11.23 9.12 2.16
CA GLU A 79 -12.10 9.20 3.34
C GLU A 79 -13.54 8.72 3.07
N LYS A 80 -14.03 8.88 1.83
CA LYS A 80 -15.39 8.46 1.43
C LYS A 80 -15.72 6.98 1.70
N TYR A 81 -14.72 6.11 1.85
CA TYR A 81 -14.93 4.69 2.13
C TYR A 81 -15.05 4.37 3.62
N ASN A 82 -14.82 5.35 4.51
CA ASN A 82 -14.90 5.12 5.95
C ASN A 82 -16.31 4.73 6.41
N GLU A 83 -17.36 5.27 5.78
CA GLU A 83 -18.75 4.94 6.16
C GLU A 83 -19.07 3.46 5.92
N ASP A 84 -18.66 2.94 4.75
CA ASP A 84 -18.86 1.54 4.38
C ASP A 84 -17.83 0.60 5.06
N MET A 85 -16.66 1.12 5.41
CA MET A 85 -15.54 0.37 5.97
C MET A 85 -14.92 1.10 7.18
N PRO A 86 -15.63 1.16 8.33
CA PRO A 86 -15.25 2.01 9.46
C PRO A 86 -13.87 1.66 10.05
N TYR A 87 -13.48 0.39 9.99
CA TYR A 87 -12.18 -0.10 10.49
C TYR A 87 -11.07 -0.07 9.42
N ARG A 88 -11.27 0.64 8.31
CA ARG A 88 -10.28 0.77 7.24
C ARG A 88 -10.05 2.23 6.90
N ARG A 89 -8.79 2.59 6.65
CA ARG A 89 -8.40 3.84 6.01
C ARG A 89 -7.77 3.46 4.68
N PHE A 90 -8.43 3.79 3.57
CA PHE A 90 -7.99 3.37 2.23
C PHE A 90 -7.07 4.41 1.60
N PHE A 91 -5.88 3.98 1.22
CA PHE A 91 -4.86 4.82 0.59
C PHE A 91 -4.45 4.27 -0.77
N ILE A 92 -4.11 5.16 -1.68
CA ILE A 92 -3.44 4.83 -2.94
C ILE A 92 -2.16 5.66 -3.03
N LYS A 93 -1.04 5.01 -3.34
CA LYS A 93 0.19 5.69 -3.77
C LYS A 93 0.38 5.40 -5.25
N LEU A 94 0.47 6.45 -6.07
CA LEU A 94 0.76 6.29 -7.49
C LEU A 94 2.28 6.25 -7.65
N ASN A 95 2.80 5.18 -8.24
CA ASN A 95 4.19 5.18 -8.67
C ASN A 95 4.29 6.01 -9.96
N THR A 96 5.11 7.06 -9.93
CA THR A 96 5.35 7.86 -11.14
C THR A 96 6.31 7.07 -12.02
N PHE A 97 5.77 6.22 -12.90
CA PHE A 97 6.54 5.66 -14.00
C PHE A 97 6.86 6.80 -14.99
N LEU A 98 7.96 7.52 -14.76
CA LEU A 98 8.63 8.21 -15.85
C LEU A 98 9.15 7.11 -16.77
N ASN A 99 8.56 7.00 -17.96
CA ASN A 99 9.00 6.13 -19.04
C ASN A 99 10.52 6.20 -19.22
N GLN A 100 11.25 5.25 -18.64
CA GLN A 100 12.62 4.91 -19.03
C GLN A 100 12.54 3.77 -20.04
N GLN A 101 11.96 4.06 -21.19
CA GLN A 101 12.12 3.28 -22.42
C GLN A 101 12.51 4.30 -23.49
N LYS A 102 13.81 4.56 -23.57
CA LYS A 102 14.48 5.01 -24.79
C LYS A 102 15.31 3.83 -25.28
#